data_AF-A0A7J8TL02-F1
#
_entry.id   AF-A0A7J8TL02-F1
#
_cell.length_a   1.000
_cell.length_b   1.000
_cell.length_c   1.000
_cell.angle_alpha   90.00
_cell.angle_beta   90.00
_cell.angle_gamma   90.00
#
_symmetry.space_group_name_H-M   'P 1'
#
loop_
_entity.id
_entity.type
_entity.pdbx_description
1 polymer ?
#
loop_
_entity_poly.entity_id
_entity_poly.type
_entity_poly.pdbx_seq_one_letter_code
_entity_poly.pdbx_strand_id
1 'polypeptide(L)' 'MFSEGFQDLASLKVLEIFQCPKLTSLPEKNKLLSLGYLSIYSCPLLQKECSNDRGREWSKISHIPLVRIDEKAVIPRESD' A
#
# COMPACT_ATOMS: atom_id res chain seq x y z
N MET A 1 8.05 6.18 -21.70
CA MET A 1 8.86 5.18 -20.98
C MET A 1 8.32 5.13 -19.56
N PHE A 2 7.45 4.15 -19.24
CA PHE A 2 6.94 3.98 -17.88
C PHE A 2 7.96 3.13 -17.11
N SER A 3 8.41 3.61 -15.95
CA SER A 3 9.36 2.86 -15.11
C SER A 3 8.66 1.65 -14.49
N GLU A 4 9.05 0.45 -14.91
CA GLU A 4 8.53 -0.83 -14.44
C GLU A 4 9.17 -1.26 -13.11
N GLY A 5 9.13 -0.38 -12.10
CA GLY A 5 9.89 -0.55 -10.84
C GLY A 5 9.43 -1.67 -9.90
N PHE A 6 8.36 -2.40 -10.22
CA PHE A 6 7.71 -3.35 -9.30
C PHE A 6 7.17 -4.61 -9.98
N GLN A 7 7.89 -5.14 -10.99
CA GLN A 7 7.38 -6.27 -11.76
C GLN A 7 7.33 -7.60 -11.00
N ASP A 8 8.15 -7.84 -9.97
CA ASP A 8 8.16 -9.14 -9.27
C ASP A 8 8.27 -9.01 -7.74
N LEU A 9 7.17 -8.56 -7.11
CA LEU A 9 7.01 -8.59 -5.65
C LEU A 9 6.31 -9.87 -5.16
N ALA A 10 6.32 -10.95 -5.95
CA ALA A 10 5.61 -12.20 -5.67
C ALA A 10 6.08 -12.93 -4.39
N SER A 11 7.26 -12.60 -3.86
CA SER A 11 7.79 -13.10 -2.59
C SER A 11 7.83 -12.04 -1.48
N LEU A 12 7.51 -10.77 -1.79
CA LEU A 12 7.64 -9.67 -0.84
C LEU A 12 6.60 -9.80 0.26
N LYS A 13 7.05 -9.97 1.51
CA LYS A 13 6.16 -10.06 2.68
C LYS A 13 5.95 -8.73 3.39
N VAL A 14 6.91 -7.83 3.29
CA VAL A 14 6.96 -6.56 4.00
C VAL A 14 7.35 -5.48 3.00
N LEU A 15 6.53 -4.43 2.91
CA LEU A 15 6.84 -3.23 2.13
C LEU A 15 6.73 -2.03 3.05
N GLU A 16 7.79 -1.23 3.10
CA GLU A 16 7.79 0.00 3.86
C GLU A 16 8.20 1.17 2.97
N ILE A 17 7.44 2.25 3.02
CA ILE A 17 7.60 3.43 2.20
C ILE A 17 7.73 4.63 3.14
N PHE A 18 8.91 5.23 3.15
CA PHE A 18 9.24 6.34 4.04
C PHE A 18 9.61 7.59 3.24
N GLN A 19 9.07 8.74 3.66
CA GLN A 19 9.46 10.07 3.19
C GLN A 19 9.49 10.21 1.65
N CYS A 20 8.47 9.67 0.99
CA CYS A 20 8.30 9.74 -0.46
C CYS A 20 7.16 10.71 -0.82
N PRO A 21 7.38 12.05 -0.79
CA PRO A 21 6.32 13.04 -0.94
C PRO A 21 5.72 13.10 -2.35
N LYS A 22 6.42 12.59 -3.36
CA LYS A 22 5.97 12.56 -4.77
C LYS A 22 5.33 11.23 -5.16
N LEU A 23 5.34 10.22 -4.29
CA LEU A 23 4.74 8.93 -4.60
C LEU A 23 3.21 9.04 -4.48
N THR A 24 2.53 8.75 -5.59
CA THR A 24 1.07 8.91 -5.70
C THR A 24 0.32 7.59 -5.79
N SER A 25 1.01 6.50 -6.13
CA SER A 25 0.40 5.20 -6.35
C SER A 25 1.27 4.04 -5.88
N LEU A 26 0.59 2.96 -5.54
CA LEU A 26 1.16 1.65 -5.28
C LEU A 26 1.13 0.77 -6.54
N PRO A 27 1.95 -0.31 -6.55
CA PRO A 27 1.84 -1.35 -7.54
C PRO A 27 0.43 -1.92 -7.61
N GLU A 28 0.08 -2.50 -8.76
CA GLU A 28 -1.19 -3.20 -8.94
C GLU A 28 -1.39 -4.31 -7.90
N LYS A 29 -2.65 -4.57 -7.54
CA LYS A 29 -3.04 -5.55 -6.51
C LYS A 29 -2.37 -6.91 -6.70
N ASN A 30 -2.28 -7.37 -7.95
CA ASN A 30 -1.67 -8.66 -8.31
C ASN A 30 -0.18 -8.75 -7.94
N LYS A 31 0.54 -7.63 -7.85
CA LYS A 31 1.93 -7.58 -7.42
C LYS A 31 2.07 -7.58 -5.90
N LEU A 32 1.02 -7.20 -5.16
CA LEU A 32 1.01 -7.11 -3.69
C LEU A 32 0.37 -8.33 -3.02
N LEU A 33 0.01 -9.38 -3.77
CA LEU A 33 -0.71 -10.55 -3.24
C LEU A 33 0.05 -11.31 -2.15
N SER A 34 1.38 -11.28 -2.19
CA SER A 34 2.20 -12.01 -1.23
C SER A 34 2.48 -11.22 0.06
N LEU A 35 2.08 -9.94 0.09
CA LEU A 35 2.40 -8.98 1.14
C LEU A 35 1.57 -9.24 2.40
N GLY A 36 2.25 -9.42 3.53
CA GLY A 36 1.63 -9.55 4.85
C GLY A 36 1.54 -8.20 5.58
N TYR A 37 2.47 -7.28 5.27
CA TYR A 37 2.60 -6.01 5.97
C TYR A 37 2.97 -4.86 5.03
N LEU A 38 2.25 -3.76 5.13
CA LEU A 38 2.51 -2.50 4.45
C LEU A 38 2.65 -1.37 5.47
N SER A 39 3.71 -0.56 5.35
CA SER A 39 3.89 0.67 6.13
C SER A 39 4.11 1.85 5.20
N ILE A 40 3.35 2.93 5.37
CA ILE A 40 3.48 4.18 4.62
C ILE A 40 3.63 5.32 5.62
N TYR A 41 4.79 5.96 5.64
CA TYR A 41 5.11 7.03 6.58
C TYR A 41 5.64 8.28 5.88
N SER A 42 5.15 9.45 6.27
CA SER A 42 5.53 10.74 5.68
C SER A 42 5.40 10.78 4.14
N CYS A 43 4.33 10.21 3.60
CA CYS A 43 4.04 10.14 2.15
C CYS A 43 2.67 10.77 1.83
N PRO A 44 2.52 12.10 1.92
CA PRO A 44 1.22 12.79 1.98
C PRO A 44 0.27 12.47 0.80
N LEU A 45 0.81 12.37 -0.42
CA LEU A 45 0.00 12.08 -1.61
C LEU A 45 -0.56 10.66 -1.57
N LEU A 46 0.29 9.66 -1.26
CA LEU A 46 -0.13 8.28 -1.18
C LEU A 46 -1.05 8.01 0.01
N GLN A 47 -0.74 8.60 1.17
CA GLN A 47 -1.56 8.50 2.37
C GLN A 47 -2.99 8.95 2.10
N LYS A 48 -3.19 10.08 1.41
CA LYS A 48 -4.53 10.57 1.08
C LYS A 48 -5.34 9.56 0.28
N GLU A 49 -4.71 8.86 -0.66
CA GLU A 49 -5.38 7.85 -1.49
C GLU A 49 -5.53 6.49 -0.79
N CYS A 50 -4.76 6.23 0.28
CA CYS A 50 -4.79 4.99 1.07
C CYS A 50 -5.55 5.08 2.41
N SER A 51 -5.87 6.28 2.92
CA SER A 51 -6.41 6.45 4.27
C SER A 51 -7.93 6.32 4.38
N ASN A 52 -8.63 6.05 3.28
CA ASN A 52 -10.09 6.00 3.25
C ASN A 52 -10.56 4.73 2.53
N ASP A 53 -11.66 4.13 2.99
CA ASP A 53 -12.33 2.99 2.36
C ASP A 53 -12.75 3.25 0.90
N ARG A 54 -12.88 4.53 0.55
CA ARG A 54 -13.18 5.05 -0.80
C ARG A 54 -11.95 5.54 -1.57
N GLY A 55 -10.75 5.43 -1.00
CA GLY A 55 -9.52 5.80 -1.67
C GLY A 55 -9.23 4.88 -2.85
N ARG A 56 -8.74 5.42 -3.98
CA ARG A 56 -8.44 4.60 -5.18
C ARG A 56 -7.45 3.49 -4.86
N GLU A 57 -6.45 3.81 -4.06
CA GLU A 57 -5.39 2.88 -3.70
C GLU A 57 -5.80 1.90 -2.59
N TRP A 58 -6.91 2.16 -1.88
CA TRP A 58 -7.45 1.24 -0.86
C TRP A 58 -7.68 -0.16 -1.41
N SER A 59 -8.23 -0.25 -2.62
CA SER A 59 -8.53 -1.53 -3.30
C SER A 59 -7.29 -2.41 -3.54
N LYS A 60 -6.10 -1.79 -3.60
CA LYS A 60 -4.82 -2.48 -3.79
C LYS A 60 -4.22 -3.01 -2.49
N ILE A 61 -4.67 -2.49 -1.34
CA ILE A 61 -4.11 -2.81 -0.02
C ILE A 61 -5.11 -3.46 0.92
N SER A 62 -6.38 -3.53 0.55
CA SER A 62 -7.45 -4.08 1.38
C SER A 62 -7.33 -5.58 1.66
N HIS A 63 -6.54 -6.31 0.88
CA HIS A 63 -6.24 -7.73 1.12
C HIS A 63 -5.00 -7.94 2.01
N ILE A 64 -4.28 -6.88 2.36
CA ILE A 64 -3.04 -6.97 3.14
C ILE A 64 -3.43 -7.07 4.63
N PRO A 65 -2.99 -8.12 5.35
CA PRO A 65 -3.41 -8.35 6.74
C PRO A 65 -3.14 -7.18 7.68
N LEU A 66 -2.04 -6.46 7.48
CA LEU A 66 -1.65 -5.34 8.33
C LEU A 66 -1.14 -4.17 7.49
N VAL A 67 -1.86 -3.06 7.55
CA VAL A 67 -1.46 -1.80 6.93
C VAL A 67 -1.24 -0.74 8.02
N ARG A 68 -0.13 0.00 7.94
CA ARG A 68 0.14 1.16 8.77
C ARG A 68 0.31 2.40 7.89
N ILE A 69 -0.40 3.46 8.24
CA ILE A 69 -0.35 4.74 7.55
C ILE A 69 -0.08 5.80 8.62
N ASP A 70 1.14 6.35 8.60
CA ASP A 70 1.73 7.13 9.70
C ASP A 70 1.57 6.44 11.07
N GLU A 71 0.95 7.11 12.04
CA GLU A 71 0.72 6.63 13.40
C GLU A 71 -0.57 5.81 13.52
N LYS A 72 -1.28 5.57 12.41
CA LYS A 72 -2.56 4.85 12.40
C LYS A 72 -2.38 3.45 11.83
N ALA A 73 -2.65 2.46 12.68
CA ALA A 73 -2.87 1.10 12.21
C ALA A 73 -4.23 1.03 11.51
N VAL A 74 -4.18 0.67 10.24
CA VAL A 74 -5.36 0.40 9.42
C VAL A 74 -5.43 -1.11 9.28
N ILE A 75 -6.36 -1.73 10.00
CA ILE A 75 -6.64 -3.15 9.84
C ILE A 75 -7.77 -3.23 8.82
N PRO A 76 -7.50 -3.65 7.57
CA PRO A 76 -8.58 -3.93 6.63
C PRO A 76 -9.37 -5.09 7.26
N ARG A 77 -10.59 -4.80 7.71
CA ARG A 77 -11.46 -5.88 8.20
C ARG A 77 -11.71 -6.80 7.02
N GLU A 78 -11.46 -8.09 7.20
CA GLU A 78 -12.01 -9.10 6.30
C GLU A 78 -13.53 -8.91 6.32
N SER A 79 -14.12 -8.57 5.18
CA SER A 79 -15.55 -8.75 5.00
C SER A 79 -15.76 -10.26 4.87
N ASP A 80 -16.49 -10.86 5.82
CA ASP A 80 -17.00 -12.23 5.76
C ASP A 80 -17.67 -12.55 4.40
#